data_AF-A0A1W1Y002-F1
#
_entry.id   AF-A0A1W1Y002-F1
#
_cell.length_a   1.000
_cell.length_b   1.000
_cell.length_c   1.000
_cell.angle_alpha   90.00
_cell.angle_beta   90.00
_cell.angle_gamma   90.00
#
_symmetry.space_group_name_H-M   'P 1'
#
loop_
_entity.id
_entity.type
_entity.pdbx_description
1 polymer ?
#
loop_
_entity_poly.entity_id
_entity_poly.type
_entity_poly.pdbx_seq_one_letter_code
_entity_poly.pdbx_strand_id
1 'polypeptide(L)'
;MNDRRRLLLIAAATTLASLGVGAYAVSRLRTDARRQAWQDARKDAYQKLQAQFPAPETDGMIARDGLAAFLRFWDAQMLLRLQRAPYTLDGQQRDILHSGSVLNPPASAGDIGALQDRLGVRLPPSMRALLALSNGIKATSDYANEKFDFLRCAQIDWLNHIDQGLIDIWNKEGFDATDAEYSVYGPKQDSVKIRARYMKHSIAISPVVDGGVYLLNPQITFADGEMEVWDFSVKLPGANRYQSLYPLLEIHCSNQCTELDGQHVDYLLKQQLGPIPPRT
;
A
#
# COMPACT_ATOMS: atom_id res chain seq x y z
N MET A 1 15.90 -26.44 -15.06
CA MET A 1 16.89 -27.43 -15.57
C MET A 1 16.78 -28.66 -14.68
N ASN A 2 16.55 -29.86 -15.23
CA ASN A 2 16.34 -31.04 -14.37
C ASN A 2 17.64 -31.45 -13.64
N ASP A 3 17.50 -32.10 -12.48
CA ASP A 3 18.61 -32.42 -11.58
C ASP A 3 19.72 -33.27 -12.23
N ARG A 4 19.38 -34.16 -13.17
CA ARG A 4 20.37 -34.94 -13.92
C ARG A 4 21.25 -34.08 -14.81
N ARG A 5 20.68 -33.09 -15.50
CA ARG A 5 21.49 -32.14 -16.31
C ARG A 5 22.37 -31.27 -15.44
N ARG A 6 21.91 -30.90 -14.24
CA ARG A 6 22.66 -30.11 -13.26
C ARG A 6 23.86 -30.90 -12.71
N LEU A 7 23.65 -32.18 -12.38
CA LEU A 7 24.71 -33.09 -11.93
C LEU A 7 25.76 -33.34 -13.03
N LEU A 8 25.34 -33.54 -14.27
CA LEU A 8 26.26 -33.72 -15.41
C LEU A 8 27.11 -32.48 -15.67
N LEU A 9 26.52 -31.27 -15.58
CA LEU A 9 27.26 -30.02 -15.73
C LEU A 9 28.26 -29.79 -14.58
N ILE A 10 27.88 -30.11 -13.35
CA ILE A 10 28.78 -30.03 -12.19
C ILE A 10 29.95 -31.01 -12.34
N ALA A 11 29.68 -32.25 -12.78
CA ALA A 11 30.71 -33.26 -13.01
C ALA A 11 31.68 -32.83 -14.12
N ALA A 12 31.17 -32.42 -15.28
CA ALA A 12 31.99 -31.98 -16.41
C ALA A 12 32.84 -30.74 -16.07
N ALA A 13 32.27 -29.77 -15.37
CA ALA A 13 33.01 -28.60 -14.90
C ALA A 13 34.11 -28.99 -13.91
N THR A 14 33.85 -29.92 -13.00
CA THR A 14 34.84 -30.41 -12.02
C THR A 14 36.02 -31.09 -12.71
N THR A 15 35.76 -31.87 -13.78
CA THR A 15 36.81 -32.48 -14.62
C THR A 15 37.62 -31.44 -15.41
N LEU A 16 36.98 -30.38 -15.92
CA LEU A 16 37.68 -29.27 -16.59
C LEU A 16 38.52 -28.42 -15.61
N ALA A 17 38.08 -28.29 -14.36
CA ALA A 17 38.83 -27.60 -13.31
C ALA A 17 40.09 -28.37 -12.89
N SER A 18 40.05 -29.70 -12.85
CA SER A 18 41.24 -30.53 -12.62
C SER A 18 42.30 -30.45 -13.74
N LEU A 19 41.92 -29.90 -14.90
CA LEU A 19 42.82 -29.67 -16.05
C LEU A 19 43.32 -28.21 -16.14
N GLY A 20 43.06 -27.37 -15.12
CA GLY A 20 43.54 -25.98 -15.07
C GLY A 20 42.73 -24.98 -15.92
N VAL A 21 41.69 -25.43 -16.65
CA VAL A 21 40.89 -24.56 -17.55
C VAL A 21 39.46 -24.30 -17.03
N GLY A 22 39.04 -24.93 -15.92
CA GLY A 22 37.65 -24.88 -15.44
C GLY A 22 37.40 -24.32 -14.04
N ALA A 23 38.42 -23.84 -13.32
CA ALA A 23 38.27 -23.39 -11.93
C ALA A 23 37.25 -22.25 -11.79
N TYR A 24 37.21 -21.33 -12.77
CA TYR A 24 36.24 -20.25 -12.84
C TYR A 24 34.80 -20.76 -13.09
N ALA A 25 34.62 -21.70 -14.02
CA ALA A 25 33.31 -22.27 -14.33
C ALA A 25 32.72 -23.09 -13.16
N VAL A 26 33.56 -23.86 -12.45
CA VAL A 26 33.15 -24.59 -11.24
C VAL A 26 32.82 -23.65 -10.09
N SER A 27 33.63 -22.60 -9.88
CA SER A 27 33.37 -21.57 -8.88
C SER A 27 32.01 -20.91 -9.12
N ARG A 28 31.74 -20.47 -10.36
CA ARG A 28 30.47 -19.85 -10.76
C ARG A 28 29.26 -20.78 -10.56
N LEU A 29 29.34 -22.04 -11.02
CA LEU A 29 28.27 -23.03 -10.85
C LEU A 29 27.97 -23.33 -9.37
N ARG A 30 29.01 -23.38 -8.51
CA ARG A 30 28.84 -23.54 -7.06
C ARG A 30 28.21 -22.32 -6.42
N THR A 31 28.59 -21.11 -6.83
CA THR A 31 28.00 -19.86 -6.35
C THR A 31 26.52 -19.76 -6.74
N ASP A 32 26.17 -20.10 -7.98
CA ASP A 32 24.79 -20.10 -8.46
C ASP A 32 23.94 -21.17 -7.76
N ALA A 33 24.48 -22.36 -7.52
CA ALA A 33 23.79 -23.41 -6.75
C ALA A 33 23.57 -23.01 -5.29
N ARG A 34 24.57 -22.40 -4.63
CA ARG A 34 24.44 -21.87 -3.26
C ARG A 34 23.41 -20.75 -3.18
N ARG A 35 23.39 -19.83 -4.15
CA ARG A 35 22.38 -18.78 -4.23
C ARG A 35 20.98 -19.36 -4.41
N GLN A 36 20.80 -20.32 -5.31
CA GLN A 36 19.49 -20.94 -5.51
C GLN A 36 19.02 -21.64 -4.22
N ALA A 37 19.88 -22.44 -3.58
CA ALA A 37 19.55 -23.08 -2.32
C ALA A 37 19.20 -22.07 -1.22
N TRP A 38 19.90 -20.95 -1.16
CA TRP A 38 19.58 -19.85 -0.24
C TRP A 38 18.22 -19.20 -0.58
N GLN A 39 17.90 -19.00 -1.86
CA GLN A 39 16.61 -18.45 -2.29
C GLN A 39 15.45 -19.40 -1.96
N ASP A 40 15.62 -20.70 -2.21
CA ASP A 40 14.62 -21.73 -1.90
C ASP A 40 14.41 -21.81 -0.38
N ALA A 41 15.49 -21.88 0.41
CA ALA A 41 15.41 -21.86 1.87
C ALA A 41 14.76 -20.57 2.41
N ARG A 42 15.07 -19.41 1.82
CA ARG A 42 14.42 -18.14 2.17
C ARG A 42 12.94 -18.16 1.85
N LYS A 43 12.53 -18.67 0.69
CA LYS A 43 11.12 -18.76 0.30
C LYS A 43 10.34 -19.65 1.27
N ASP A 44 10.88 -20.82 1.60
CA ASP A 44 10.26 -21.75 2.55
C ASP A 44 10.16 -21.15 3.96
N ALA A 45 11.23 -20.49 4.43
CA ALA A 45 11.23 -19.81 5.72
C ALA A 45 10.25 -18.63 5.75
N TYR A 46 10.17 -17.84 4.67
CA TYR A 46 9.23 -16.73 4.54
C TYR A 46 7.79 -17.22 4.64
N GLN A 47 7.42 -18.28 3.91
CA GLN A 47 6.07 -18.86 3.97
C GLN A 47 5.71 -19.36 5.37
N LYS A 48 6.65 -20.02 6.06
CA LYS A 48 6.45 -20.52 7.43
C LYS A 48 6.28 -19.39 8.45
N LEU A 49 7.02 -18.30 8.31
CA LEU A 49 6.91 -17.13 9.18
C LEU A 49 5.65 -16.34 8.88
N GLN A 50 5.34 -16.08 7.61
CA GLN A 50 4.13 -15.36 7.19
C GLN A 50 2.85 -16.05 7.66
N ALA A 51 2.82 -17.39 7.69
CA ALA A 51 1.68 -18.15 8.22
C ALA A 51 1.36 -17.87 9.71
N GLN A 52 2.29 -17.25 10.46
CA GLN A 52 2.09 -16.85 11.86
C GLN A 52 1.39 -15.50 11.99
N PHE A 53 1.23 -14.77 10.89
CA PHE A 53 0.63 -13.44 10.81
C PHE A 53 -0.54 -13.46 9.82
N PRO A 54 -1.70 -14.03 10.20
CA PRO A 54 -2.86 -14.03 9.32
C PRO A 54 -3.31 -12.59 9.04
N ALA A 55 -3.61 -12.30 7.77
CA ALA A 55 -4.16 -11.02 7.38
C ALA A 55 -5.50 -10.78 8.11
N PRO A 56 -5.77 -9.55 8.57
CA PRO A 56 -7.03 -9.23 9.20
C PRO A 56 -8.18 -9.34 8.19
N GLU A 57 -9.33 -9.86 8.63
CA GLU A 57 -10.55 -9.86 7.84
C GLU A 57 -11.25 -8.50 7.96
N THR A 58 -10.96 -7.59 7.03
CA THR A 58 -11.52 -6.23 7.02
C THR A 58 -12.64 -6.04 6.02
N ASP A 59 -12.80 -6.94 5.05
CA ASP A 59 -13.80 -6.82 3.97
C ASP A 59 -15.22 -6.78 4.53
N GLY A 60 -15.94 -5.70 4.21
CA GLY A 60 -17.31 -5.46 4.67
C GLY A 60 -17.45 -5.21 6.18
N MET A 61 -16.35 -5.03 6.91
CA MET A 61 -16.38 -4.81 8.35
C MET A 61 -17.10 -3.52 8.73
N ILE A 62 -16.96 -2.44 7.96
CA ILE A 62 -17.65 -1.18 8.21
C ILE A 62 -19.16 -1.35 8.00
N ALA A 63 -19.57 -2.08 6.97
CA ALA A 63 -20.99 -2.36 6.72
C ALA A 63 -21.61 -3.23 7.82
N ARG A 64 -20.85 -4.21 8.34
CA ARG A 64 -21.30 -5.15 9.37
C ARG A 64 -21.31 -4.54 10.78
N ASP A 65 -20.21 -3.87 11.15
CA ASP A 65 -19.92 -3.48 12.54
C ASP A 65 -19.94 -1.96 12.76
N GLY A 66 -19.96 -1.18 11.68
CA GLY A 66 -19.93 0.28 11.70
C GLY A 66 -18.52 0.87 11.73
N LEU A 67 -18.38 2.09 11.19
CA LEU A 67 -17.10 2.78 11.05
C LEU A 67 -16.36 2.95 12.39
N ALA A 68 -17.06 3.27 13.47
CA ALA A 68 -16.43 3.46 14.77
C ALA A 68 -15.82 2.17 15.33
N ALA A 69 -16.46 1.01 15.10
CA ALA A 69 -15.92 -0.28 15.52
C ALA A 69 -14.70 -0.65 14.67
N PHE A 70 -14.79 -0.43 13.35
CA PHE A 70 -13.69 -0.61 12.43
C PHE A 70 -12.45 0.25 12.79
N LEU A 71 -12.63 1.55 13.09
CA LEU A 71 -11.50 2.41 13.45
C LEU A 71 -10.83 1.99 14.77
N ARG A 72 -11.61 1.54 15.76
CA ARG A 72 -11.04 0.97 17.00
C ARG A 72 -10.27 -0.31 16.73
N PHE A 73 -10.79 -1.17 15.84
CA PHE A 73 -10.10 -2.37 15.42
C PHE A 73 -8.76 -2.02 14.74
N TRP A 74 -8.79 -1.13 13.76
CA TRP A 74 -7.60 -0.68 13.04
C TRP A 74 -6.55 -0.13 14.02
N ASP A 75 -6.94 0.78 14.91
CA ASP A 75 -6.03 1.37 15.89
C ASP A 75 -5.38 0.31 16.78
N ALA A 76 -6.17 -0.61 17.32
CA ALA A 76 -5.67 -1.71 18.14
C ALA A 76 -4.71 -2.65 17.36
N GLN A 77 -5.01 -2.96 16.10
CA GLN A 77 -4.16 -3.81 15.26
C GLN A 77 -2.81 -3.16 14.98
N MET A 78 -2.77 -1.85 14.77
CA MET A 78 -1.52 -1.10 14.53
C MET A 78 -0.67 -1.06 15.79
N LEU A 79 -1.26 -0.67 16.92
CA LEU A 79 -0.54 -0.61 18.20
C LEU A 79 0.03 -1.97 18.59
N LEU A 80 -0.76 -3.04 18.45
CA LEU A 80 -0.31 -4.40 18.75
C LEU A 80 0.92 -4.80 17.94
N ARG A 81 0.94 -4.47 16.64
CA ARG A 81 2.05 -4.80 15.74
C ARG A 81 3.29 -3.98 16.05
N LEU A 82 3.14 -2.66 16.25
CA LEU A 82 4.25 -1.78 16.59
C LEU A 82 4.87 -2.13 17.96
N GLN A 83 4.05 -2.50 18.95
CA GLN A 83 4.54 -2.96 20.27
C GLN A 83 5.34 -4.26 20.19
N ARG A 84 5.03 -5.12 19.21
CA ARG A 84 5.70 -6.41 18.98
C ARG A 84 6.80 -6.34 17.94
N ALA A 85 7.07 -5.15 17.38
CA ALA A 85 8.07 -4.97 16.35
C ALA A 85 9.45 -5.36 16.89
N PRO A 86 10.14 -6.34 16.27
CA PRO A 86 11.47 -6.77 16.72
C PRO A 86 12.59 -5.88 16.17
N TYR A 87 12.23 -4.79 15.47
CA TYR A 87 13.13 -3.86 14.81
C TYR A 87 13.03 -2.46 15.41
N THR A 88 14.01 -1.61 15.09
CA THR A 88 13.98 -0.20 15.50
C THR A 88 12.88 0.55 14.76
N LEU A 89 11.96 1.12 15.52
CA LEU A 89 10.86 1.92 15.00
C LEU A 89 11.35 3.26 14.47
N ASP A 90 10.74 3.73 13.38
CA ASP A 90 10.99 5.07 12.85
C ASP A 90 10.40 6.18 13.75
N GLY A 91 10.49 7.44 13.33
CA GLY A 91 9.94 8.57 14.09
C GLY A 91 8.42 8.49 14.26
N GLN A 92 7.70 8.23 13.18
CA GLN A 92 6.23 8.22 13.14
C GLN A 92 5.66 7.03 13.92
N GLN A 93 6.27 5.86 13.81
CA GLN A 93 5.92 4.67 14.58
C GLN A 93 6.11 4.90 16.09
N ARG A 94 7.19 5.58 16.49
CA ARG A 94 7.38 5.97 17.90
C ARG A 94 6.35 6.98 18.37
N ASP A 95 5.99 7.96 17.53
CA ASP A 95 4.95 8.95 17.85
C ASP A 95 3.58 8.30 18.00
N ILE A 96 3.26 7.30 17.18
CA ILE A 96 2.04 6.50 17.30
C ILE A 96 2.02 5.74 18.63
N LEU A 97 3.10 5.04 18.99
CA LEU A 97 3.16 4.33 20.27
C LEU A 97 3.09 5.28 21.47
N HIS A 98 3.74 6.44 21.38
CA HIS A 98 3.72 7.44 22.44
C HIS A 98 2.32 8.08 22.60
N SER A 99 1.67 8.43 21.48
CA SER A 99 0.29 8.95 21.51
C SER A 99 -0.76 7.89 21.79
N GLY A 100 -0.40 6.61 21.66
CA GLY A 100 -1.29 5.48 21.88
C GLY A 100 -2.38 5.35 20.81
N SER A 101 -2.22 5.98 19.63
CA SER A 101 -3.19 5.86 18.54
C SER A 101 -2.64 6.30 17.16
N VAL A 102 -3.06 5.59 16.10
CA VAL A 102 -2.91 6.03 14.70
C VAL A 102 -3.96 7.07 14.31
N LEU A 103 -5.06 7.14 15.06
CA LEU A 103 -6.12 8.11 14.83
C LEU A 103 -5.66 9.49 15.33
N ASN A 104 -6.10 10.53 14.64
CA ASN A 104 -6.00 11.89 15.14
C ASN A 104 -7.24 12.20 15.99
N PRO A 105 -7.20 13.23 16.86
CA PRO A 105 -8.40 13.73 17.51
C PRO A 105 -9.52 14.01 16.49
N PRO A 106 -10.79 13.75 16.82
CA PRO A 106 -11.93 14.07 15.95
C PRO A 106 -11.92 15.51 15.47
N ALA A 107 -12.33 15.74 14.22
CA ALA A 107 -12.58 17.08 13.70
C ALA A 107 -13.86 17.63 14.32
N SER A 108 -13.87 18.92 14.66
CA SER A 108 -15.10 19.58 15.09
C SER A 108 -16.06 19.77 13.91
N ALA A 109 -17.35 19.98 14.19
CA ALA A 109 -18.30 20.36 13.15
C ALA A 109 -17.89 21.66 12.43
N GLY A 110 -17.21 22.58 13.14
CA GLY A 110 -16.66 23.81 12.56
C GLY A 110 -15.52 23.54 11.58
N ASP A 111 -14.61 22.62 11.91
CA ASP A 111 -13.49 22.24 11.01
C ASP A 111 -14.01 21.61 9.71
N ILE A 112 -15.01 20.72 9.82
CA ILE A 112 -15.65 20.08 8.66
C ILE A 112 -16.44 21.10 7.84
N GLY A 113 -17.13 22.04 8.50
CA GLY A 113 -17.81 23.16 7.85
C GLY A 113 -16.84 24.03 7.06
N ALA A 114 -15.77 24.48 7.70
CA ALA A 114 -14.73 25.30 7.08
C ALA A 114 -14.04 24.60 5.89
N LEU A 115 -13.83 23.27 5.97
CA LEU A 115 -13.33 22.48 4.84
C LEU A 115 -14.31 22.49 3.66
N GLN A 116 -15.60 22.25 3.90
CA GLN A 116 -16.62 22.28 2.85
C GLN A 116 -16.75 23.66 2.22
N ASP A 117 -16.72 24.72 3.03
CA ASP A 117 -16.78 26.11 2.55
C ASP A 117 -15.55 26.45 1.70
N ARG A 118 -14.35 26.04 2.15
CA ARG A 118 -13.10 26.25 1.41
C ARG A 118 -13.08 25.51 0.08
N LEU A 119 -13.57 24.27 0.04
CA LEU A 119 -13.64 23.49 -1.19
C LEU A 119 -14.83 23.91 -2.08
N GLY A 120 -15.85 24.56 -1.54
CA GLY A 120 -17.09 24.87 -2.26
C GLY A 120 -17.94 23.63 -2.58
N VAL A 121 -17.73 22.51 -1.86
CA VAL A 121 -18.46 21.24 -2.07
C VAL A 121 -18.91 20.65 -0.74
N ARG A 122 -20.03 19.93 -0.76
CA ARG A 122 -20.44 19.10 0.38
C ARG A 122 -19.66 17.81 0.35
N LEU A 123 -18.98 17.47 1.45
CA LEU A 123 -18.24 16.21 1.54
C LEU A 123 -19.20 15.01 1.56
N PRO A 124 -18.79 13.86 1.01
CA PRO A 124 -19.61 12.66 1.03
C PRO A 124 -19.82 12.18 2.48
N PRO A 125 -20.96 11.52 2.78
CA PRO A 125 -21.28 11.05 4.13
C PRO A 125 -20.15 10.25 4.79
N SER A 126 -19.51 9.34 4.06
CA SER A 126 -18.39 8.52 4.52
C SER A 126 -17.18 9.34 4.98
N MET A 127 -16.81 10.39 4.24
CA MET A 127 -15.71 11.29 4.60
C MET A 127 -16.04 12.16 5.82
N ARG A 128 -17.27 12.68 5.91
CA ARG A 128 -17.71 13.42 7.10
C ARG A 128 -17.70 12.52 8.34
N ALA A 129 -18.15 11.28 8.20
CA ALA A 129 -18.16 10.30 9.29
C ALA A 129 -16.74 9.95 9.74
N LEU A 130 -15.81 9.76 8.81
CA LEU A 130 -14.39 9.57 9.14
C LEU A 130 -13.85 10.77 9.92
N LEU A 131 -13.96 11.98 9.38
CA LEU A 131 -13.42 13.20 10.00
C LEU A 131 -14.01 13.45 11.41
N ALA A 132 -15.30 13.17 11.59
CA ALA A 132 -15.97 13.29 12.89
C ALA A 132 -15.52 12.25 13.92
N LEU A 133 -14.85 11.17 13.51
CA LEU A 133 -14.27 10.17 14.40
C LEU A 133 -12.75 10.30 14.52
N SER A 134 -12.09 10.78 13.47
CA SER A 134 -10.64 10.98 13.39
C SER A 134 -10.34 12.01 12.31
N ASN A 135 -9.74 13.15 12.68
CA ASN A 135 -9.34 14.18 11.72
C ASN A 135 -8.10 13.72 10.93
N GLY A 136 -8.29 12.81 9.98
CA GLY A 136 -7.22 12.10 9.29
C GLY A 136 -6.69 10.90 10.08
N ILE A 137 -5.86 10.07 9.45
CA ILE A 137 -5.26 8.84 10.02
C ILE A 137 -3.78 8.87 9.69
N LYS A 138 -2.93 8.59 10.69
CA LYS A 138 -1.47 8.53 10.50
C LYS A 138 -1.10 7.21 9.82
N ALA A 139 -0.22 7.25 8.83
CA ALA A 139 0.45 6.08 8.29
C ALA A 139 1.33 5.42 9.37
N THR A 140 1.52 4.12 9.27
CA THR A 140 2.29 3.34 10.26
C THR A 140 3.64 2.88 9.74
N SER A 141 4.00 3.25 8.52
CA SER A 141 5.19 2.78 7.85
C SER A 141 5.73 3.83 6.87
N ASP A 142 7.06 3.93 6.83
CA ASP A 142 7.83 4.59 5.77
C ASP A 142 8.52 3.56 4.85
N TYR A 143 8.14 2.28 4.96
CA TYR A 143 8.77 1.22 4.19
C TYR A 143 8.40 1.40 2.71
N ALA A 144 9.43 1.50 1.86
CA ALA A 144 9.34 1.92 0.46
C ALA A 144 8.88 3.37 0.21
N ASN A 145 9.05 4.28 1.19
CA ASN A 145 8.73 5.71 1.11
C ASN A 145 7.25 6.06 0.92
N GLU A 146 6.32 5.15 1.15
CA GLU A 146 4.90 5.37 0.85
C GLU A 146 4.10 5.75 2.10
N LYS A 147 4.09 7.05 2.42
CA LYS A 147 3.27 7.60 3.51
C LYS A 147 1.88 7.98 3.01
N PHE A 148 0.98 7.00 3.00
CA PHE A 148 -0.43 7.25 2.75
C PHE A 148 -1.15 7.62 4.05
N ASP A 149 -0.88 8.81 4.56
CA ASP A 149 -1.69 9.44 5.60
C ASP A 149 -3.07 9.78 5.02
N PHE A 150 -4.13 9.61 5.80
CA PHE A 150 -5.38 10.34 5.53
C PHE A 150 -5.24 11.75 6.09
N LEU A 151 -5.37 12.76 5.23
CA LEU A 151 -5.13 14.16 5.56
C LEU A 151 -6.15 14.70 6.57
N ARG A 152 -5.70 15.69 7.35
CA ARG A 152 -6.54 16.49 8.24
C ARG A 152 -7.38 17.49 7.43
N CYS A 153 -8.46 18.01 8.01
CA CYS A 153 -9.30 19.04 7.40
C CYS A 153 -8.51 20.25 6.87
N ALA A 154 -7.45 20.65 7.56
CA ALA A 154 -6.62 21.79 7.15
C ALA A 154 -5.72 21.52 5.93
N GLN A 155 -5.48 20.24 5.60
CA GLN A 155 -4.55 19.83 4.55
C GLN A 155 -5.25 19.29 3.30
N ILE A 156 -6.51 18.83 3.42
CA ILE A 156 -7.33 18.42 2.27
C ILE A 156 -7.54 19.62 1.35
N ASP A 157 -7.21 19.49 0.08
CA ASP A 157 -7.44 20.53 -0.92
C ASP A 157 -7.65 19.90 -2.32
N TRP A 158 -8.00 20.72 -3.29
CA TRP A 158 -8.05 20.32 -4.69
C TRP A 158 -6.69 19.83 -5.18
N LEU A 159 -6.68 18.76 -5.97
CA LEU A 159 -5.43 18.17 -6.47
C LEU A 159 -4.64 19.18 -7.33
N ASN A 160 -5.29 20.07 -8.06
CA ASN A 160 -4.61 21.09 -8.86
C ASN A 160 -3.87 22.15 -8.03
N HIS A 161 -4.25 22.35 -6.77
CA HIS A 161 -3.51 23.20 -5.84
C HIS A 161 -2.33 22.46 -5.22
N ILE A 162 -2.43 21.13 -5.08
CA ILE A 162 -1.43 20.28 -4.43
C ILE A 162 -0.35 19.84 -5.43
N ASP A 163 -0.73 19.35 -6.60
CA ASP A 163 0.16 18.84 -7.63
C ASP A 163 -0.45 18.97 -9.03
N GLN A 164 -0.25 20.14 -9.64
CA GLN A 164 -0.61 20.39 -11.05
C GLN A 164 0.21 19.52 -12.02
N GLY A 165 1.45 19.17 -11.67
CA GLY A 165 2.33 18.38 -12.53
C GLY A 165 1.79 16.96 -12.77
N LEU A 166 1.24 16.34 -11.72
CA LEU A 166 0.59 15.04 -11.83
C LEU A 166 -0.60 15.08 -12.80
N ILE A 167 -1.42 16.13 -12.71
CA ILE A 167 -2.56 16.34 -13.62
C ILE A 167 -2.09 16.51 -15.06
N ASP A 168 -1.03 17.28 -15.29
CA ASP A 168 -0.51 17.55 -16.62
C ASP A 168 0.04 16.27 -17.28
N ILE A 169 0.75 15.44 -16.51
CA ILE A 169 1.28 14.14 -16.98
C ILE A 169 0.15 13.25 -17.48
N TRP A 170 -0.92 13.11 -16.70
CA TRP A 170 -2.01 12.18 -17.01
C TRP A 170 -3.00 12.71 -18.04
N ASN A 171 -3.15 14.03 -18.19
CA ASN A 171 -4.01 14.60 -19.22
C ASN A 171 -3.32 14.74 -20.59
N LYS A 172 -1.99 14.63 -20.67
CA LYS A 172 -1.23 14.85 -21.90
C LYS A 172 -1.63 13.94 -23.06
N GLU A 173 -1.98 12.68 -22.77
CA GLU A 173 -2.26 11.68 -23.81
C GLU A 173 -3.76 11.54 -24.14
N GLY A 174 -4.64 12.24 -23.41
CA GLY A 174 -6.07 12.29 -23.73
C GLY A 174 -6.82 10.96 -23.63
N PHE A 175 -6.27 9.98 -22.89
CA PHE A 175 -6.96 8.72 -22.65
C PHE A 175 -8.13 8.92 -21.69
N ASP A 176 -9.34 8.77 -22.21
CA ASP A 176 -10.57 8.82 -21.44
C ASP A 176 -11.42 7.59 -21.74
N ALA A 177 -11.67 6.79 -20.71
CA ALA A 177 -12.55 5.63 -20.81
C ALA A 177 -13.99 6.02 -21.19
N THR A 178 -14.62 5.19 -22.02
CA THR A 178 -16.05 5.30 -22.34
C THR A 178 -16.92 5.12 -21.10
N ASP A 179 -18.21 5.48 -21.13
CA ASP A 179 -19.13 5.23 -20.00
C ASP A 179 -19.17 3.74 -19.61
N ALA A 180 -19.25 2.85 -20.60
CA ALA A 180 -19.33 1.41 -20.35
C ALA A 180 -18.06 0.84 -19.68
N GLU A 181 -16.88 1.31 -20.09
CA GLU A 181 -15.61 0.90 -19.47
C GLU A 181 -15.44 1.51 -18.08
N TYR A 182 -15.84 2.79 -17.92
CA TYR A 182 -15.67 3.52 -16.68
C TYR A 182 -16.62 3.00 -15.58
N SER A 183 -17.86 2.65 -15.89
CA SER A 183 -18.87 2.30 -14.87
C SER A 183 -18.71 0.92 -14.22
N VAL A 184 -17.61 0.21 -14.46
CA VAL A 184 -17.32 -1.09 -13.81
C VAL A 184 -16.56 -0.87 -12.50
N TYR A 185 -17.14 -1.33 -11.39
CA TYR A 185 -16.55 -1.29 -10.05
C TYR A 185 -16.26 -2.71 -9.51
N GLY A 186 -15.42 -2.79 -8.47
CA GLY A 186 -15.09 -4.04 -7.79
C GLY A 186 -14.02 -4.86 -8.54
N PRO A 187 -13.94 -6.19 -8.32
CA PRO A 187 -12.82 -7.02 -8.80
C PRO A 187 -12.66 -7.11 -10.32
N LYS A 188 -13.67 -6.69 -11.09
CA LYS A 188 -13.65 -6.71 -12.56
C LYS A 188 -13.26 -5.37 -13.18
N GLN A 189 -13.05 -4.33 -12.36
CA GLN A 189 -12.61 -3.05 -12.85
C GLN A 189 -11.21 -3.16 -13.45
N ASP A 190 -10.95 -2.35 -14.48
CA ASP A 190 -9.63 -2.21 -15.06
C ASP A 190 -9.08 -0.83 -14.68
N SER A 191 -7.95 -0.81 -13.97
CA SER A 191 -7.39 0.42 -13.41
C SER A 191 -6.89 1.39 -14.47
N VAL A 192 -6.67 0.95 -15.72
CA VAL A 192 -6.36 1.88 -16.83
C VAL A 192 -7.59 2.60 -17.37
N LYS A 193 -8.80 2.12 -17.06
CA LYS A 193 -10.06 2.65 -17.60
C LYS A 193 -10.59 3.80 -16.74
N ILE A 194 -9.75 4.81 -16.56
CA ILE A 194 -10.07 6.05 -15.86
C ILE A 194 -10.44 7.17 -16.84
N ARG A 195 -10.88 8.29 -16.28
CA ARG A 195 -11.10 9.54 -17.01
C ARG A 195 -10.12 10.56 -16.50
N ALA A 196 -8.98 10.72 -17.17
CA ALA A 196 -7.92 11.63 -16.74
C ALA A 196 -8.45 13.05 -16.53
N ARG A 197 -9.44 13.47 -17.34
CA ARG A 197 -10.11 14.78 -17.21
C ARG A 197 -10.78 15.03 -15.86
N TYR A 198 -11.04 14.00 -15.06
CA TYR A 198 -11.60 14.15 -13.71
C TYR A 198 -10.53 14.50 -12.67
N MET A 199 -9.25 14.21 -12.91
CA MET A 199 -8.17 14.49 -11.94
C MET A 199 -8.08 15.98 -11.59
N LYS A 200 -8.25 16.88 -12.58
CA LYS A 200 -8.24 18.34 -12.34
C LYS A 200 -9.38 18.85 -11.46
N HIS A 201 -10.40 18.03 -11.24
CA HIS A 201 -11.56 18.32 -10.39
C HIS A 201 -11.65 17.32 -9.25
N SER A 202 -10.54 16.71 -8.85
CA SER A 202 -10.49 15.78 -7.73
C SER A 202 -9.89 16.46 -6.50
N ILE A 203 -10.27 15.96 -5.32
CA ILE A 203 -9.85 16.50 -4.02
C ILE A 203 -8.93 15.47 -3.38
N ALA A 204 -7.71 15.87 -3.04
CA ALA A 204 -6.76 14.96 -2.40
C ALA A 204 -7.09 14.80 -0.92
N ILE A 205 -7.20 13.54 -0.49
CA ILE A 205 -7.42 13.14 0.90
C ILE A 205 -6.22 12.38 1.49
N SER A 206 -5.15 12.23 0.72
CA SER A 206 -3.82 11.84 1.18
C SER A 206 -2.76 12.80 0.62
N PRO A 207 -1.53 12.84 1.16
CA PRO A 207 -0.40 13.43 0.46
C PRO A 207 -0.17 12.74 -0.90
N VAL A 208 0.45 13.46 -1.84
CA VAL A 208 1.00 12.87 -3.07
C VAL A 208 2.38 12.32 -2.73
N VAL A 209 2.57 11.01 -2.88
CA VAL A 209 3.83 10.33 -2.55
C VAL A 209 4.17 9.35 -3.66
N ASP A 210 5.35 9.52 -4.26
CA ASP A 210 5.82 8.71 -5.40
C ASP A 210 4.78 8.55 -6.53
N GLY A 211 4.02 9.63 -6.78
CA GLY A 211 2.97 9.67 -7.81
C GLY A 211 1.67 8.95 -7.44
N GLY A 212 1.51 8.53 -6.18
CA GLY A 212 0.25 8.02 -5.64
C GLY A 212 -0.46 8.98 -4.69
N VAL A 213 -1.79 8.93 -4.71
CA VAL A 213 -2.68 9.80 -3.95
C VAL A 213 -4.08 9.19 -3.85
N TYR A 214 -4.74 9.36 -2.71
CA TYR A 214 -6.16 9.08 -2.53
C TYR A 214 -6.98 10.32 -2.86
N LEU A 215 -7.97 10.16 -3.74
CA LEU A 215 -8.76 11.26 -4.27
C LEU A 215 -10.25 11.03 -4.04
N LEU A 216 -10.99 12.09 -3.72
CA LEU A 216 -12.44 12.16 -3.92
C LEU A 216 -12.72 12.75 -5.30
N ASN A 217 -13.63 12.15 -6.04
CA ASN A 217 -14.05 12.60 -7.35
C ASN A 217 -15.49 13.16 -7.31
N PRO A 218 -15.67 14.48 -7.09
CA PRO A 218 -16.99 15.11 -7.06
C PRO A 218 -17.72 15.08 -8.42
N GLN A 219 -17.04 14.75 -9.53
CA GLN A 219 -17.70 14.58 -10.83
C GLN A 219 -18.61 13.34 -10.87
N ILE A 220 -18.40 12.38 -9.96
CA ILE A 220 -19.20 11.18 -9.83
C ILE A 220 -19.73 11.12 -8.40
N THR A 221 -20.97 11.57 -8.23
CA THR A 221 -21.72 11.50 -6.97
C THR A 221 -22.89 10.54 -7.14
N PHE A 222 -23.04 9.61 -6.20
CA PHE A 222 -24.10 8.60 -6.20
C PHE A 222 -25.38 9.12 -5.53
N ALA A 223 -26.47 8.36 -5.64
CA ALA A 223 -27.80 8.79 -5.19
C ALA A 223 -27.90 8.98 -3.66
N ASP A 224 -27.04 8.31 -2.89
CA ASP A 224 -26.91 8.46 -1.43
C ASP A 224 -26.02 9.64 -1.02
N GLY A 225 -25.46 10.37 -1.98
CA GLY A 225 -24.54 11.48 -1.77
C GLY A 225 -23.09 11.06 -1.54
N GLU A 226 -22.76 9.77 -1.65
CA GLU A 226 -21.37 9.34 -1.71
C GLU A 226 -20.70 9.84 -2.98
N MET A 227 -19.39 10.06 -2.89
CA MET A 227 -18.56 10.42 -4.03
C MET A 227 -17.66 9.24 -4.35
N GLU A 228 -17.37 9.07 -5.64
CA GLU A 228 -16.37 8.09 -6.05
C GLU A 228 -15.02 8.44 -5.42
N VAL A 229 -14.31 7.41 -4.95
CA VAL A 229 -13.00 7.52 -4.33
C VAL A 229 -11.99 6.76 -5.15
N TRP A 230 -10.83 7.35 -5.38
CA TRP A 230 -9.74 6.74 -6.16
C TRP A 230 -8.57 6.40 -5.25
N ASP A 231 -8.12 5.16 -5.32
CA ASP A 231 -6.75 4.78 -5.03
C ASP A 231 -5.97 4.92 -6.33
N PHE A 232 -5.36 6.08 -6.50
CA PHE A 232 -4.55 6.41 -7.66
C PHE A 232 -3.08 6.26 -7.29
N SER A 233 -2.32 5.47 -8.03
CA SER A 233 -0.91 5.22 -7.70
C SER A 233 -0.17 4.70 -8.91
N VAL A 234 1.13 4.99 -9.01
CA VAL A 234 2.03 4.39 -10.02
C VAL A 234 2.16 2.87 -9.91
N LYS A 235 1.79 2.30 -8.75
CA LYS A 235 1.66 0.84 -8.56
C LYS A 235 0.53 0.25 -9.37
N LEU A 236 -0.43 1.08 -9.76
CA LEU A 236 -1.50 0.77 -10.66
C LEU A 236 -1.21 1.51 -11.98
N PRO A 237 -1.56 0.96 -13.14
CA PRO A 237 -1.47 1.70 -14.40
C PRO A 237 -2.56 2.80 -14.50
N GLY A 238 -3.16 3.23 -13.38
CA GLY A 238 -4.22 4.25 -13.28
C GLY A 238 -4.82 4.28 -11.86
N ALA A 239 -6.14 4.09 -11.73
CA ALA A 239 -6.82 4.13 -10.43
C ALA A 239 -7.73 2.92 -10.18
N ASN A 240 -7.68 2.38 -8.95
CA ASN A 240 -8.79 1.60 -8.42
C ASN A 240 -9.83 2.55 -7.85
N ARG A 241 -11.09 2.33 -8.20
CA ARG A 241 -12.21 3.21 -7.92
C ARG A 241 -13.25 2.53 -7.06
N TYR A 242 -13.81 3.29 -6.14
CA TYR A 242 -14.76 2.84 -5.13
C TYR A 242 -15.96 3.77 -5.10
N GLN A 243 -17.14 3.22 -4.81
CA GLN A 243 -18.37 4.02 -4.76
C GLN A 243 -18.50 4.84 -3.48
N SER A 244 -17.64 4.60 -2.49
CA SER A 244 -17.55 5.33 -1.23
C SER A 244 -16.17 5.17 -0.63
N LEU A 245 -15.88 5.87 0.46
CA LEU A 245 -14.60 5.78 1.17
C LEU A 245 -14.41 4.45 1.91
N TYR A 246 -15.49 3.75 2.27
CA TYR A 246 -15.42 2.61 3.19
C TYR A 246 -14.60 1.43 2.67
N PRO A 247 -14.79 0.94 1.41
CA PRO A 247 -13.96 -0.13 0.89
C PRO A 247 -12.47 0.25 0.84
N LEU A 248 -12.16 1.52 0.54
CA LEU A 248 -10.77 2.01 0.56
C LEU A 248 -10.17 1.92 1.97
N LEU A 249 -10.91 2.32 3.01
CA LEU A 249 -10.43 2.22 4.39
C LEU A 249 -10.17 0.76 4.80
N GLU A 250 -11.08 -0.15 4.47
CA GLU A 250 -10.95 -1.58 4.78
C GLU A 250 -9.71 -2.20 4.11
N ILE A 251 -9.49 -1.89 2.84
CA ILE A 251 -8.32 -2.33 2.07
C ILE A 251 -7.05 -1.73 2.66
N HIS A 252 -7.06 -0.42 2.93
CA HIS A 252 -5.88 0.27 3.45
C HIS A 252 -5.47 -0.23 4.84
N CYS A 253 -6.43 -0.47 5.74
CA CYS A 253 -6.17 -1.12 7.03
C CYS A 253 -5.53 -2.50 6.87
N SER A 254 -6.04 -3.31 5.94
CA SER A 254 -5.49 -4.65 5.66
C SER A 254 -4.07 -4.59 5.12
N ASN A 255 -3.81 -3.65 4.20
CA ASN A 255 -2.49 -3.42 3.62
C ASN A 255 -1.48 -2.99 4.68
N GLN A 256 -1.82 -2.01 5.54
CA GLN A 256 -0.93 -1.59 6.63
C GLN A 256 -0.62 -2.72 7.61
N CYS A 257 -1.63 -3.54 7.97
CA CYS A 257 -1.40 -4.72 8.81
C CYS A 257 -0.39 -5.68 8.16
N THR A 258 -0.65 -6.01 6.90
CA THR A 258 0.18 -6.93 6.12
C THR A 258 1.61 -6.40 5.94
N GLU A 259 1.76 -5.09 5.76
CA GLU A 259 3.07 -4.45 5.59
C GLU A 259 3.92 -4.53 6.86
N LEU A 260 3.35 -4.20 8.02
CA LEU A 260 4.03 -4.33 9.31
C LEU A 260 4.37 -5.80 9.62
N ASP A 261 3.46 -6.73 9.31
CA ASP A 261 3.73 -8.17 9.43
C ASP A 261 4.86 -8.60 8.48
N GLY A 262 4.90 -8.05 7.26
CA GLY A 262 5.98 -8.26 6.29
C GLY A 262 7.34 -7.76 6.80
N GLN A 263 7.39 -6.58 7.42
CA GLN A 263 8.61 -6.05 8.05
C GLN A 263 9.09 -6.94 9.19
N HIS A 264 8.16 -7.44 10.01
CA HIS A 264 8.46 -8.38 11.08
C HIS A 264 9.08 -9.66 10.50
N VAL A 265 8.44 -10.26 9.50
CA VAL A 265 8.93 -11.48 8.83
C VAL A 265 10.31 -11.25 8.21
N ASP A 266 10.51 -10.14 7.50
CA ASP A 266 11.79 -9.80 6.88
C ASP A 266 12.91 -9.63 7.92
N TYR A 267 12.60 -9.05 9.09
CA TYR A 267 13.55 -8.95 10.19
C TYR A 267 13.95 -10.34 10.70
N LEU A 268 12.98 -11.21 10.99
CA LEU A 268 13.25 -12.57 11.48
C LEU A 268 14.04 -13.41 10.46
N LEU A 269 13.73 -13.26 9.17
CA LEU A 269 14.48 -13.95 8.11
C LEU A 269 15.94 -13.53 8.05
N LYS A 270 16.23 -12.24 8.20
CA LYS A 270 17.61 -11.73 8.25
C LYS A 270 18.39 -12.32 9.44
N GLN A 271 17.73 -12.50 10.58
CA GLN A 271 18.33 -13.14 11.77
C GLN A 271 18.58 -14.65 11.54
N GLN A 272 17.65 -15.35 10.88
CA GLN A 272 17.75 -16.80 10.69
C GLN A 272 18.74 -17.21 9.58
N LEU A 273 18.76 -16.50 8.45
CA LEU A 273 19.48 -16.94 7.24
C LEU A 273 20.75 -16.15 6.95
N GLY A 274 21.02 -15.06 7.69
CA GLY A 274 22.14 -14.18 7.44
C GLY A 274 22.05 -13.43 6.09
N PRO A 275 23.12 -12.77 5.65
CA PRO A 275 23.12 -11.96 4.43
C PRO A 275 23.02 -12.81 3.16
N ILE A 276 22.51 -12.19 2.08
CA ILE A 276 22.48 -12.79 0.74
C ILE A 276 23.93 -13.12 0.30
N PRO A 277 24.22 -14.35 -0.17
CA PRO A 277 25.52 -14.65 -0.75
C PRO A 277 25.85 -13.72 -1.95
N PRO A 278 27.07 -13.14 -2.02
CA PRO A 278 27.43 -12.10 -2.99
C PRO A 278 27.31 -12.57 -4.45
N ARG A 279 26.99 -11.65 -5.38
CA ARG A 279 27.08 -11.92 -6.84
C ARG A 279 28.57 -11.86 -7.22
N THR A 280 29.12 -12.97 -7.73
CA THR A 280 30.43 -12.99 -8.40
C THR A 280 30.27 -12.67 -9.87
#